data_AF-A0A3D2I5N8-F1
#
_entry.id   AF-A0A3D2I5N8-F1
#
_cell.length_a   1.000
_cell.length_b   1.000
_cell.length_c   1.000
_cell.angle_alpha   90.00
_cell.angle_beta   90.00
_cell.angle_gamma   90.00
#
_symmetry.space_group_name_H-M   'P 1'
#
loop_
_entity.id
_entity.type
_entity.pdbx_description
1 polymer ?
#
loop_
_entity_poly.entity_id
_entity_poly.type
_entity_poly.pdbx_seq_one_letter_code
_entity_poly.pdbx_strand_id
1 'polypeptide(L)'
;MKKLLSFILVFGMTFSLTACGSKTDSGKTAASAPTQGNNTVTESSTQEPTEEPREDTKIEIQADSLDALEEMVNKDVDNTVEALTKSYEKLKTELNTYNKYKANTKKVKAFYDEVLLSQQKLTIKLREYALAYAKMILTSGDDMYDKMDDLYDVIYDKAGDKVYKKIYDGILEDMYDDFYDGILDDAYDNAKYSEWSDLRSDEYKWWSHTRSDIYDDWSDFRSEVYDFWDDTKSDIWDSDIAKATENLNDFVKDIEKCIP
;
A
#
# COMPACT_ATOMS: atom_id res chain seq x y z
N MET A 1 13.04 -26.56 40.84
CA MET A 1 14.36 -25.97 40.50
C MET A 1 15.08 -26.86 39.51
N LYS A 2 15.05 -26.49 38.22
CA LYS A 2 15.91 -27.06 37.17
C LYS A 2 16.25 -25.92 36.19
N LYS A 3 17.54 -25.60 36.09
CA LYS A 3 18.12 -24.68 35.10
C LYS A 3 18.35 -25.46 33.81
N LEU A 4 17.99 -24.89 32.65
CA LEU A 4 18.49 -25.25 31.31
C LEU A 4 18.50 -23.94 30.50
N LEU A 5 19.62 -23.21 30.45
CA LEU A 5 20.71 -23.28 29.45
C LEU A 5 20.27 -22.82 28.04
N SER A 6 20.69 -21.59 27.71
CA SER A 6 20.70 -20.96 26.39
C SER A 6 21.40 -21.81 25.33
N PHE A 7 20.89 -21.74 24.11
CA PHE A 7 21.68 -21.92 22.89
C PHE A 7 21.34 -20.80 21.91
N ILE A 8 22.34 -19.94 21.66
CA ILE A 8 22.36 -18.93 20.60
C ILE A 8 22.83 -19.66 19.33
N LEU A 9 22.04 -19.58 18.26
CA LEU A 9 22.37 -20.13 16.96
C LEU A 9 22.66 -18.96 16.01
N VAL A 10 23.94 -18.68 15.79
CA VAL A 10 24.44 -17.74 14.79
C VAL A 10 24.56 -18.49 13.46
N PHE A 11 23.72 -18.16 12.49
CA PHE A 11 23.90 -18.61 11.10
C PHE A 11 24.59 -17.49 10.31
N GLY A 12 25.91 -17.64 10.12
CA GLY A 12 26.67 -16.81 9.21
C GLY A 12 26.50 -17.31 7.78
N MET A 13 25.73 -16.61 6.95
CA MET A 13 25.73 -16.82 5.50
C MET A 13 26.80 -15.93 4.86
N THR A 14 27.85 -16.56 4.37
CA THR A 14 28.89 -15.94 3.56
C THR A 14 28.38 -15.70 2.14
N PHE A 15 28.24 -14.43 1.74
CA PHE A 15 28.07 -14.02 0.36
C PHE A 15 29.37 -14.26 -0.44
N SER A 16 29.29 -15.05 -1.51
CA SER A 16 30.32 -15.10 -2.55
C SER A 16 29.83 -14.35 -3.78
N LEU A 17 30.36 -13.15 -3.97
CA LEU A 17 30.17 -12.35 -5.18
C LEU A 17 30.93 -13.01 -6.33
N THR A 18 30.21 -13.45 -7.37
CA THR A 18 30.83 -13.75 -8.68
C THR A 18 30.39 -12.67 -9.65
N ALA A 19 31.31 -11.77 -9.95
CA ALA A 19 31.22 -10.79 -11.01
C ALA A 19 31.53 -11.47 -12.35
N CYS A 20 30.61 -11.38 -13.32
CA CYS A 20 30.94 -11.56 -14.73
C CYS A 20 30.39 -10.38 -15.52
N GLY A 21 31.33 -9.68 -16.17
CA GLY A 21 31.14 -8.40 -16.82
C GLY A 21 30.23 -8.43 -18.05
N SER A 22 29.69 -7.25 -18.27
CA SER A 22 28.99 -6.79 -19.46
C SER A 22 29.80 -6.94 -20.75
N LYS A 23 29.10 -7.10 -21.87
CA LYS A 23 29.48 -6.50 -23.15
C LYS A 23 28.24 -6.18 -23.98
N THR A 24 28.05 -4.88 -24.14
CA THR A 24 27.07 -4.19 -24.95
C THR A 24 27.33 -4.43 -26.44
N ASP A 25 26.23 -4.61 -27.16
CA ASP A 25 26.15 -4.62 -28.61
C ASP A 25 26.33 -3.20 -29.17
N SER A 26 26.96 -3.06 -30.33
CA SER A 26 27.11 -1.77 -31.01
C SER A 26 27.24 -1.99 -32.50
N GLY A 27 26.15 -1.71 -33.22
CA GLY A 27 26.14 -1.59 -34.67
C GLY A 27 24.98 -0.71 -35.14
N LYS A 28 25.32 0.53 -35.53
CA LYS A 28 24.91 1.25 -36.76
C LYS A 28 23.51 0.93 -37.35
N THR A 29 22.67 1.88 -37.78
CA THR A 29 22.92 3.13 -38.52
C THR A 29 21.59 3.87 -38.80
N ALA A 30 21.69 5.20 -38.90
CA ALA A 30 21.04 6.08 -39.89
C ALA A 30 19.50 6.24 -39.94
N ALA A 31 19.07 7.42 -39.47
CA ALA A 31 18.31 8.46 -40.18
C ALA A 31 17.33 8.08 -41.31
N SER A 32 16.08 8.54 -41.18
CA SER A 32 15.49 9.59 -42.04
C SER A 32 14.06 9.93 -41.61
N ALA A 33 13.73 11.22 -41.60
CA ALA A 33 12.39 11.79 -41.64
C ALA A 33 12.31 12.72 -42.86
N PRO A 34 11.17 13.35 -43.20
CA PRO A 34 9.83 12.81 -43.43
C PRO A 34 9.32 13.21 -44.84
N THR A 35 8.18 12.65 -45.30
CA THR A 35 7.50 13.13 -46.51
C THR A 35 6.06 13.54 -46.20
N GLN A 36 5.76 14.80 -46.52
CA GLN A 36 4.44 15.44 -46.53
C GLN A 36 3.48 14.81 -47.54
N GLY A 37 2.19 14.78 -47.20
CA GLY A 37 1.09 14.56 -48.14
C GLY A 37 -0.24 14.99 -47.53
N ASN A 38 -0.67 16.22 -47.83
CA ASN A 38 -1.99 16.75 -47.54
C ASN A 38 -3.06 16.03 -48.38
N ASN A 39 -4.26 15.82 -47.81
CA ASN A 39 -5.54 16.23 -48.41
C ASN A 39 -6.72 16.11 -47.41
N THR A 40 -7.41 17.25 -47.28
CA THR A 40 -8.73 17.57 -46.70
C THR A 40 -9.85 16.70 -47.33
N VAL A 41 -11.05 16.39 -46.82
CA VAL A 41 -12.08 16.97 -45.93
C VAL A 41 -12.96 15.79 -45.47
N THR A 42 -13.59 15.82 -44.27
CA THR A 42 -15.05 15.58 -44.04
C THR A 42 -15.35 15.77 -42.55
N GLU A 43 -16.14 16.79 -42.24
CA GLU A 43 -16.77 17.00 -40.94
C GLU A 43 -17.66 15.81 -40.58
N SER A 44 -17.46 15.24 -39.39
CA SER A 44 -18.49 14.48 -38.71
C SER A 44 -18.47 14.88 -37.24
N SER A 45 -19.54 15.57 -36.84
CA SER A 45 -19.87 15.94 -35.48
C SER A 45 -19.88 14.71 -34.59
N THR A 46 -19.04 14.69 -33.56
CA THR A 46 -19.19 13.81 -32.40
C THR A 46 -18.92 14.68 -31.19
N GLN A 47 -19.97 14.94 -30.42
CA GLN A 47 -19.91 15.66 -29.15
C GLN A 47 -18.98 14.89 -28.20
N GLU A 48 -17.91 15.55 -27.77
CA GLU A 48 -17.21 15.18 -26.54
C GLU A 48 -18.19 15.25 -25.36
N PRO A 49 -18.26 14.23 -24.50
CA PRO A 49 -18.77 14.42 -23.16
C PRO A 49 -17.83 15.39 -22.46
N THR A 50 -18.34 16.58 -22.15
CA THR A 50 -17.75 17.50 -21.19
C THR A 50 -17.53 16.75 -19.87
N GLU A 51 -16.30 16.32 -19.61
CA GLU A 51 -15.88 15.97 -18.25
C GLU A 51 -15.90 17.28 -17.46
N GLU A 52 -16.92 17.41 -16.61
CA GLU A 52 -16.87 18.39 -15.53
C GLU A 52 -15.63 18.10 -14.68
N PRO A 53 -14.88 19.13 -14.25
CA PRO A 53 -13.83 18.92 -13.26
C PRO A 53 -14.50 18.29 -12.04
N ARG A 54 -14.10 17.07 -11.69
CA ARG A 54 -14.38 16.56 -10.34
C ARG A 54 -13.70 17.55 -9.41
N GLU A 55 -14.52 18.30 -8.69
CA GLU A 55 -14.08 19.13 -7.59
C GLU A 55 -13.40 18.17 -6.60
N ASP A 56 -12.07 18.08 -6.67
CA ASP A 56 -11.23 17.52 -5.63
C ASP A 56 -11.49 18.34 -4.37
N THR A 57 -12.55 17.95 -3.68
CA THR A 57 -12.82 18.44 -2.35
C THR A 57 -11.72 17.82 -1.52
N LYS A 58 -10.61 18.55 -1.37
CA LYS A 58 -9.59 18.30 -0.36
C LYS A 58 -10.34 18.29 0.98
N ILE A 59 -10.77 17.11 1.43
CA ILE A 59 -11.47 16.94 2.69
C ILE A 59 -10.42 17.20 3.76
N GLU A 60 -10.35 18.44 4.20
CA GLU A 60 -9.50 18.82 5.33
C GLU A 60 -10.02 18.06 6.55
N ILE A 61 -9.18 17.22 7.16
CA ILE A 61 -9.52 16.46 8.37
C ILE A 61 -9.84 17.47 9.47
N GLN A 62 -11.12 17.54 9.86
CA GLN A 62 -11.59 18.41 10.93
C GLN A 62 -11.69 17.64 12.24
N ALA A 63 -10.80 17.95 13.18
CA ALA A 63 -10.83 17.48 14.55
C ALA A 63 -10.56 18.65 15.50
N ASP A 64 -11.12 18.61 16.70
CA ASP A 64 -11.00 19.65 17.71
C ASP A 64 -9.92 19.36 18.76
N SER A 65 -9.40 18.12 18.79
CA SER A 65 -8.39 17.64 19.74
C SER A 65 -7.55 16.50 19.13
N LEU A 66 -6.36 16.25 19.70
CA LEU A 66 -5.52 15.11 19.32
C LEU A 66 -6.21 13.78 19.62
N ASP A 67 -6.96 13.70 20.73
CA ASP A 67 -7.78 12.53 21.07
C ASP A 67 -8.85 12.26 20.00
N ALA A 68 -9.53 13.30 19.52
CA ALA A 68 -10.49 13.16 18.43
C ALA A 68 -9.83 12.67 17.12
N LEU A 69 -8.60 13.12 16.83
CA LEU A 69 -7.83 12.57 15.71
C LEU A 69 -7.50 11.08 15.92
N GLU A 70 -7.08 10.67 17.12
CA GLU A 70 -6.78 9.26 17.43
C GLU A 70 -8.02 8.38 17.22
N GLU A 71 -9.19 8.84 17.67
CA GLU A 71 -10.45 8.14 17.45
C GLU A 71 -10.78 8.00 15.95
N MET A 72 -10.56 9.04 15.16
CA MET A 72 -10.79 9.01 13.70
C MET A 72 -9.83 8.04 13.02
N VAL A 73 -8.54 8.08 13.34
CA VAL A 73 -7.52 7.15 12.82
C VAL A 73 -7.91 5.71 13.10
N ASN A 74 -8.19 5.40 14.37
CA ASN A 74 -8.56 4.05 14.79
C ASN A 74 -9.80 3.55 14.05
N LYS A 75 -10.83 4.41 13.95
CA LYS A 75 -12.07 4.10 13.26
C LYS A 75 -11.87 3.82 11.77
N ASP A 76 -11.06 4.60 11.08
CA ASP A 76 -10.85 4.40 9.65
C ASP A 76 -10.01 3.16 9.34
N VAL A 77 -9.00 2.86 10.17
CA VAL A 77 -8.27 1.59 10.10
C VAL A 77 -9.22 0.41 10.36
N ASP A 78 -10.01 0.46 11.44
CA ASP A 78 -10.94 -0.61 11.79
C ASP A 78 -12.02 -0.83 10.72
N ASN A 79 -12.63 0.23 10.22
CA ASN A 79 -13.64 0.13 9.17
C ASN A 79 -13.08 -0.49 7.89
N THR A 80 -11.86 -0.12 7.52
CA THR A 80 -11.20 -0.66 6.32
C THR A 80 -10.92 -2.15 6.48
N VAL A 81 -10.31 -2.54 7.60
CA VAL A 81 -10.03 -3.96 7.92
C VAL A 81 -11.32 -4.77 7.99
N GLU A 82 -12.35 -4.26 8.66
CA GLU A 82 -13.64 -4.93 8.77
C GLU A 82 -14.32 -5.10 7.41
N ALA A 83 -14.27 -4.09 6.54
CA ALA A 83 -14.87 -4.16 5.21
C ALA A 83 -14.19 -5.25 4.37
N LEU A 84 -12.85 -5.24 4.32
CA LEU A 84 -12.09 -6.25 3.59
C LEU A 84 -12.31 -7.65 4.17
N THR A 85 -12.32 -7.79 5.50
CA THR A 85 -12.60 -9.08 6.17
C THR A 85 -13.98 -9.60 5.79
N LYS A 86 -15.02 -8.76 5.80
CA LYS A 86 -16.38 -9.15 5.39
C LYS A 86 -16.45 -9.55 3.91
N SER A 87 -15.77 -8.81 3.03
CA SER A 87 -15.66 -9.15 1.60
C SER A 87 -14.97 -10.50 1.41
N TYR A 88 -13.86 -10.74 2.12
CA TYR A 88 -13.11 -11.99 2.09
C TYR A 88 -13.93 -13.18 2.59
N GLU A 89 -14.56 -13.10 3.77
CA GLU A 89 -15.36 -14.20 4.33
C GLU A 89 -16.52 -14.60 3.43
N LYS A 90 -17.14 -13.60 2.76
CA LYS A 90 -18.16 -13.84 1.75
C LYS A 90 -17.57 -14.58 0.54
N LEU A 91 -16.42 -14.13 0.03
CA LEU A 91 -15.74 -14.76 -1.09
C LEU A 91 -15.35 -16.20 -0.77
N LYS A 92 -14.73 -16.45 0.39
CA LYS A 92 -14.37 -17.78 0.91
C LYS A 92 -15.57 -18.72 0.96
N THR A 93 -16.68 -18.25 1.54
CA THR A 93 -17.91 -19.04 1.64
C THR A 93 -18.51 -19.36 0.27
N GLU A 94 -18.51 -18.38 -0.65
CA GLU A 94 -18.98 -18.57 -2.02
C GLU A 94 -18.11 -19.57 -2.79
N LEU A 95 -16.79 -19.52 -2.62
CA LEU A 95 -15.81 -20.22 -3.45
C LEU A 95 -15.21 -21.48 -2.80
N ASN A 96 -15.90 -22.11 -1.87
CA ASN A 96 -15.41 -23.23 -1.05
C ASN A 96 -15.15 -24.59 -1.74
N THR A 97 -15.06 -24.66 -3.08
CA THR A 97 -14.67 -25.88 -3.81
C THR A 97 -13.92 -25.52 -5.10
N TYR A 98 -13.11 -26.44 -5.61
CA TYR A 98 -12.35 -26.26 -6.85
C TYR A 98 -13.21 -25.79 -8.02
N ASN A 99 -14.38 -26.42 -8.25
CA ASN A 99 -15.25 -26.06 -9.37
C ASN A 99 -15.85 -24.65 -9.20
N LYS A 100 -16.17 -24.23 -7.96
CA LYS A 100 -16.67 -22.88 -7.70
C LYS A 100 -15.56 -21.85 -7.88
N TYR A 101 -14.37 -22.11 -7.34
CA TYR A 101 -13.18 -21.28 -7.53
C TYR A 101 -12.88 -21.07 -9.01
N LYS A 102 -12.72 -22.17 -9.77
CA LYS A 102 -12.46 -22.15 -11.21
C LYS A 102 -13.46 -21.32 -12.00
N ALA A 103 -14.75 -21.43 -11.66
CA ALA A 103 -15.80 -20.69 -12.35
C ALA A 103 -15.80 -19.18 -12.04
N ASN A 104 -15.06 -18.74 -11.02
CA ASN A 104 -15.12 -17.39 -10.47
C ASN A 104 -13.74 -16.73 -10.26
N THR A 105 -12.70 -17.15 -10.98
CA THR A 105 -11.33 -16.59 -10.85
C THR A 105 -11.28 -15.07 -11.00
N LYS A 106 -12.13 -14.50 -11.86
CA LYS A 106 -12.26 -13.04 -12.00
C LYS A 106 -12.68 -12.33 -10.71
N LYS A 107 -13.51 -12.96 -9.88
CA LYS A 107 -13.90 -12.42 -8.56
C LYS A 107 -12.73 -12.48 -7.58
N VAL A 108 -11.94 -13.55 -7.61
CA VAL A 108 -10.74 -13.70 -6.78
C VAL A 108 -9.74 -12.61 -7.11
N LYS A 109 -9.39 -12.44 -8.39
CA LYS A 109 -8.53 -11.35 -8.83
C LYS A 109 -9.08 -9.97 -8.44
N ALA A 110 -10.38 -9.73 -8.65
CA ALA A 110 -10.99 -8.46 -8.29
C ALA A 110 -10.90 -8.17 -6.78
N PHE A 111 -10.91 -9.20 -5.93
CA PHE A 111 -10.71 -9.02 -4.50
C PHE A 111 -9.25 -8.69 -4.16
N TYR A 112 -8.25 -9.30 -4.80
CA TYR A 112 -6.86 -8.85 -4.68
C TYR A 112 -6.69 -7.37 -5.08
N ASP A 113 -7.33 -6.96 -6.19
CA ASP A 113 -7.32 -5.56 -6.64
C ASP A 113 -8.01 -4.63 -5.60
N GLU A 114 -9.09 -5.08 -4.96
CA GLU A 114 -9.80 -4.36 -3.88
C GLU A 114 -8.93 -4.19 -2.63
N VAL A 115 -8.21 -5.24 -2.21
CA VAL A 115 -7.31 -5.18 -1.05
C VAL A 115 -6.20 -4.17 -1.27
N LEU A 116 -5.52 -4.21 -2.43
CA LEU A 116 -4.46 -3.25 -2.76
C LEU A 116 -4.97 -1.81 -2.78
N LEU A 117 -6.09 -1.56 -3.47
CA LEU A 117 -6.66 -0.21 -3.57
C LEU A 117 -7.11 0.33 -2.20
N SER A 118 -7.64 -0.55 -1.33
CA SER A 118 -8.10 -0.17 0.00
C SER A 118 -6.93 0.15 0.92
N GLN A 119 -5.84 -0.63 0.84
CA GLN A 119 -4.56 -0.35 1.52
C GLN A 119 -4.02 1.03 1.11
N GLN A 120 -3.83 1.27 -0.19
CA GLN A 120 -3.27 2.54 -0.70
C GLN A 120 -4.08 3.75 -0.25
N LYS A 121 -5.41 3.67 -0.32
CA LYS A 121 -6.28 4.74 0.18
C LYS A 121 -6.12 4.95 1.68
N LEU A 122 -6.02 3.88 2.46
CA LEU A 122 -5.85 3.98 3.90
C LEU A 122 -4.48 4.58 4.26
N THR A 123 -3.40 4.14 3.62
CA THR A 123 -2.05 4.66 3.90
C THR A 123 -1.90 6.12 3.47
N ILE A 124 -2.52 6.56 2.38
CA ILE A 124 -2.62 8.00 2.02
C ILE A 124 -3.33 8.76 3.14
N LYS A 125 -4.48 8.26 3.59
CA LYS A 125 -5.26 8.90 4.66
C LYS A 125 -4.50 8.96 5.98
N LEU A 126 -3.69 7.96 6.31
CA LEU A 126 -2.83 7.98 7.50
C LEU A 126 -1.74 9.05 7.41
N ARG A 127 -1.20 9.35 6.22
CA ARG A 127 -0.31 10.51 6.03
C ARG A 127 -1.04 11.82 6.24
N GLU A 128 -2.27 11.94 5.72
CA GLU A 128 -3.11 13.12 5.97
C GLU A 128 -3.39 13.32 7.47
N TYR A 129 -3.61 12.22 8.23
CA TYR A 129 -3.72 12.28 9.69
C TYR A 129 -2.43 12.74 10.34
N ALA A 130 -1.26 12.22 9.95
CA ALA A 130 0.03 12.69 10.47
C ALA A 130 0.20 14.20 10.25
N LEU A 131 -0.16 14.71 9.06
CA LEU A 131 -0.15 16.13 8.76
C LEU A 131 -1.11 16.91 9.68
N ALA A 132 -2.32 16.39 9.93
CA ALA A 132 -3.31 17.02 10.81
C ALA A 132 -2.80 17.10 12.26
N TYR A 133 -2.20 16.02 12.78
CA TYR A 133 -1.53 16.01 14.08
C TYR A 133 -0.47 17.11 14.17
N ALA A 134 0.48 17.14 13.23
CA ALA A 134 1.58 18.10 13.26
C ALA A 134 1.08 19.56 13.20
N LYS A 135 0.05 19.85 12.38
CA LYS A 135 -0.60 21.17 12.34
C LYS A 135 -1.22 21.57 13.69
N MET A 136 -1.92 20.66 14.34
CA MET A 136 -2.53 20.92 15.65
C MET A 136 -1.48 21.11 16.74
N ILE A 137 -0.38 20.34 16.68
CA ILE A 137 0.72 20.43 17.63
C ILE A 137 1.43 21.78 17.49
N LEU A 138 1.82 22.17 16.27
CA LEU A 138 2.52 23.44 16.02
C LEU A 138 1.69 24.68 16.38
N THR A 139 0.36 24.57 16.35
CA THR A 139 -0.54 25.67 16.76
C THR A 139 -0.80 25.70 18.28
N SER A 140 -0.42 24.65 19.02
CA SER A 140 -0.66 24.56 20.46
C SER A 140 0.30 25.39 21.33
N GLY A 141 1.45 25.81 20.79
CA GLY A 141 2.40 26.72 21.44
C GLY A 141 3.33 26.04 22.45
N ASP A 142 2.77 25.49 23.53
CA ASP A 142 3.57 24.83 24.58
C ASP A 142 3.55 23.29 24.41
N ASP A 143 4.61 22.62 24.88
CA ASP A 143 4.78 21.17 24.87
C ASP A 143 4.73 20.52 23.47
N MET A 144 5.06 21.27 22.42
CA MET A 144 5.03 20.78 21.04
C MET A 144 5.93 19.56 20.82
N TYR A 145 7.14 19.58 21.39
CA TYR A 145 8.10 18.50 21.26
C TYR A 145 7.54 17.18 21.80
N ASP A 146 6.95 17.22 23.00
CA ASP A 146 6.40 16.03 23.66
C ASP A 146 5.16 15.53 22.90
N LYS A 147 4.28 16.43 22.46
CA LYS A 147 3.07 16.05 21.70
C LYS A 147 3.36 15.44 20.32
N MET A 148 4.55 15.66 19.75
CA MET A 148 4.95 14.95 18.52
C MET A 148 5.07 13.44 18.75
N ASP A 149 5.26 12.97 19.98
CA ASP A 149 5.21 11.53 20.28
C ASP A 149 3.81 10.94 20.08
N ASP A 150 2.74 11.72 20.28
CA ASP A 150 1.38 11.25 20.03
C ASP A 150 1.17 10.90 18.54
N LEU A 151 1.74 11.70 17.62
CA LEU A 151 1.71 11.41 16.18
C LEU A 151 2.42 10.08 15.89
N TYR A 152 3.63 9.91 16.42
CA TYR A 152 4.42 8.70 16.21
C TYR A 152 3.69 7.46 16.73
N ASP A 153 3.24 7.52 17.98
CA ASP A 153 2.59 6.40 18.64
C ASP A 153 1.28 6.02 17.93
N VAL A 154 0.47 7.00 17.55
CA VAL A 154 -0.85 6.75 16.95
C VAL A 154 -0.72 6.31 15.48
N ILE A 155 0.04 7.05 14.67
CA ILE A 155 0.08 6.84 13.21
C ILE A 155 1.16 5.83 12.82
N TYR A 156 2.41 6.07 13.21
CA TYR A 156 3.53 5.26 12.78
C TYR A 156 3.51 3.89 13.44
N ASP A 157 3.39 3.85 14.77
CA ASP A 157 3.43 2.59 15.52
C ASP A 157 2.07 1.87 15.47
N LYS A 158 1.05 2.35 16.19
CA LYS A 158 -0.22 1.63 16.35
C LYS A 158 -0.95 1.39 15.03
N ALA A 159 -1.25 2.45 14.27
CA ALA A 159 -2.01 2.31 13.03
C ALA A 159 -1.21 1.57 11.96
N GLY A 160 0.06 1.94 11.76
CA GLY A 160 0.95 1.28 10.81
C GLY A 160 1.12 -0.22 11.09
N ASP A 161 1.30 -0.62 12.34
CA ASP A 161 1.38 -2.04 12.71
C ASP A 161 0.07 -2.78 12.51
N LYS A 162 -1.06 -2.14 12.84
CA LYS A 162 -2.38 -2.75 12.69
C LYS A 162 -2.71 -3.02 11.23
N VAL A 163 -2.39 -2.08 10.35
CA VAL A 163 -2.52 -2.25 8.89
C VAL A 163 -1.71 -3.46 8.42
N TYR A 164 -0.43 -3.53 8.78
CA TYR A 164 0.43 -4.66 8.41
C TYR A 164 -0.12 -6.00 8.92
N LYS A 165 -0.40 -6.09 10.22
CA LYS A 165 -0.83 -7.34 10.87
C LYS A 165 -2.19 -7.83 10.38
N LYS A 166 -3.09 -6.94 9.98
CA LYS A 166 -4.47 -7.31 9.61
C LYS A 166 -4.67 -7.49 8.11
N ILE A 167 -3.98 -6.71 7.28
CA ILE A 167 -4.14 -6.80 5.83
C ILE A 167 -3.05 -7.70 5.23
N TYR A 168 -1.78 -7.44 5.54
CA TYR A 168 -0.64 -8.16 4.95
C TYR A 168 -0.44 -9.56 5.54
N ASP A 169 -0.34 -9.68 6.87
CA ASP A 169 -0.22 -10.98 7.58
C ASP A 169 -1.58 -11.59 7.95
N GLY A 170 -2.68 -10.89 7.68
CA GLY A 170 -4.02 -11.39 7.94
C GLY A 170 -4.67 -11.84 6.64
N ILE A 171 -5.39 -10.93 6.00
CA ILE A 171 -6.23 -11.23 4.83
C ILE A 171 -5.43 -11.90 3.70
N LEU A 172 -4.23 -11.41 3.35
CA LEU A 172 -3.44 -12.03 2.28
C LEU A 172 -2.86 -13.40 2.66
N GLU A 173 -2.59 -13.64 3.94
CA GLU A 173 -2.15 -14.96 4.42
C GLU A 173 -3.32 -15.93 4.38
N ASP A 174 -4.47 -15.55 4.92
CA ASP A 174 -5.69 -16.36 4.92
C ASP A 174 -6.14 -16.71 3.48
N MET A 175 -6.02 -15.79 2.52
CA MET A 175 -6.30 -16.05 1.11
C MET A 175 -5.37 -17.11 0.51
N TYR A 176 -4.08 -17.06 0.83
CA TYR A 176 -3.10 -18.05 0.36
C TYR A 176 -3.45 -19.44 0.89
N ASP A 177 -3.67 -19.53 2.20
CA ASP A 177 -3.98 -20.77 2.88
C ASP A 177 -5.28 -21.39 2.37
N ASP A 178 -6.33 -20.59 2.18
CA ASP A 178 -7.62 -21.13 1.74
C ASP A 178 -7.66 -21.48 0.25
N PHE A 179 -7.13 -20.60 -0.62
CA PHE A 179 -7.28 -20.77 -2.06
C PHE A 179 -6.12 -21.53 -2.68
N TYR A 180 -4.88 -21.12 -2.41
CA TYR A 180 -3.70 -21.71 -3.02
C TYR A 180 -3.31 -23.04 -2.38
N ASP A 181 -3.07 -23.03 -1.07
CA ASP A 181 -2.66 -24.20 -0.28
C ASP A 181 -3.84 -25.05 0.21
N GLY A 182 -5.07 -24.56 0.04
CA GLY A 182 -6.30 -25.29 0.32
C GLY A 182 -6.95 -25.82 -0.96
N ILE A 183 -7.89 -25.05 -1.50
CA ILE A 183 -8.79 -25.50 -2.57
C ILE A 183 -8.05 -25.98 -3.83
N LEU A 184 -7.01 -25.26 -4.23
CA LEU A 184 -6.23 -25.61 -5.42
C LEU A 184 -5.29 -26.78 -5.11
N ASP A 185 -4.63 -26.82 -3.96
CA ASP A 185 -3.76 -27.94 -3.59
C ASP A 185 -4.52 -29.28 -3.51
N ASP A 186 -5.67 -29.30 -2.83
CA ASP A 186 -6.55 -30.46 -2.66
C ASP A 186 -7.05 -31.06 -3.99
N ALA A 187 -7.12 -30.23 -5.04
CA ALA A 187 -7.63 -30.63 -6.34
C ALA A 187 -6.60 -31.39 -7.20
N TYR A 188 -5.33 -31.43 -6.81
CA TYR A 188 -4.21 -31.92 -7.62
C TYR A 188 -4.45 -33.31 -8.25
N ASP A 189 -4.87 -34.29 -7.45
CA ASP A 189 -5.03 -35.69 -7.89
C ASP A 189 -6.29 -35.91 -8.75
N ASN A 190 -7.25 -34.98 -8.72
CA ASN A 190 -8.60 -35.18 -9.27
C ASN A 190 -8.93 -34.26 -10.45
N ALA A 191 -8.22 -33.13 -10.59
CA ALA A 191 -8.42 -32.18 -11.66
C ALA A 191 -7.60 -32.51 -12.91
N LYS A 192 -8.00 -31.96 -14.06
CA LYS A 192 -7.19 -32.05 -15.28
C LYS A 192 -5.92 -31.22 -15.06
N TYR A 193 -4.76 -31.88 -15.00
CA TYR A 193 -3.47 -31.27 -14.66
C TYR A 193 -3.20 -29.92 -15.35
N SER A 194 -3.39 -29.82 -16.67
CA SER A 194 -3.09 -28.58 -17.40
C SER A 194 -3.90 -27.39 -16.87
N GLU A 195 -5.18 -27.62 -16.58
CA GLU A 195 -6.10 -26.58 -16.12
C GLU A 195 -5.85 -26.22 -14.66
N TRP A 196 -5.63 -27.23 -13.82
CA TRP A 196 -5.23 -27.04 -12.43
C TRP A 196 -3.93 -26.24 -12.32
N SER A 197 -2.92 -26.59 -13.14
CA SER A 197 -1.63 -25.93 -13.16
C SER A 197 -1.75 -24.45 -13.56
N ASP A 198 -2.58 -24.13 -14.55
CA ASP A 198 -2.85 -22.76 -14.97
C ASP A 198 -3.50 -21.97 -13.83
N LEU A 199 -4.56 -22.52 -13.21
CA LEU A 199 -5.27 -21.87 -12.10
C LEU A 199 -4.38 -21.61 -10.87
N ARG A 200 -3.57 -22.61 -10.48
CA ARG A 200 -2.64 -22.49 -9.35
C ARG A 200 -1.54 -21.48 -9.63
N SER A 201 -1.06 -21.41 -10.86
CA SER A 201 -0.06 -20.41 -11.27
C SER A 201 -0.64 -18.99 -11.26
N ASP A 202 -1.86 -18.82 -11.76
CA ASP A 202 -2.55 -17.53 -11.76
C ASP A 202 -2.82 -17.04 -10.32
N GLU A 203 -3.28 -17.92 -9.43
CA GLU A 203 -3.53 -17.58 -8.03
C GLU A 203 -2.26 -17.13 -7.31
N TYR A 204 -1.17 -17.91 -7.44
CA TYR A 204 0.11 -17.52 -6.85
C TYR A 204 0.61 -16.17 -7.38
N LYS A 205 0.42 -15.93 -8.67
CA LYS A 205 0.84 -14.68 -9.30
C LYS A 205 0.06 -13.49 -8.75
N TRP A 206 -1.27 -13.60 -8.61
CA TRP A 206 -2.06 -12.52 -8.01
C TRP A 206 -1.66 -12.29 -6.56
N TRP A 207 -1.58 -13.35 -5.76
CA TRP A 207 -1.15 -13.26 -4.38
C TRP A 207 0.23 -12.61 -4.22
N SER A 208 1.24 -13.12 -4.93
CA SER A 208 2.62 -12.64 -4.79
C SER A 208 2.80 -11.20 -5.27
N HIS A 209 2.14 -10.82 -6.36
CA HIS A 209 2.16 -9.43 -6.83
C HIS A 209 1.49 -8.50 -5.82
N THR A 210 0.25 -8.81 -5.41
CA THR A 210 -0.48 -7.97 -4.44
C THR A 210 0.25 -7.89 -3.09
N ARG A 211 0.84 -8.99 -2.62
CA ARG A 211 1.64 -8.99 -1.38
C ARG A 211 2.87 -8.08 -1.52
N SER A 212 3.58 -8.13 -2.65
CA SER A 212 4.71 -7.23 -2.91
C SER A 212 4.25 -5.77 -2.92
N ASP A 213 3.23 -5.45 -3.71
CA ASP A 213 2.74 -4.08 -3.87
C ASP A 213 2.23 -3.49 -2.54
N ILE A 214 1.58 -4.29 -1.69
CA ILE A 214 1.15 -3.87 -0.36
C ILE A 214 2.33 -3.64 0.58
N TYR A 215 3.36 -4.49 0.51
CA TYR A 215 4.56 -4.30 1.32
C TYR A 215 5.28 -3.00 0.95
N ASP A 216 5.44 -2.76 -0.35
CA ASP A 216 6.09 -1.56 -0.86
C ASP A 216 5.31 -0.30 -0.43
N ASP A 217 3.99 -0.27 -0.63
CA ASP A 217 3.13 0.84 -0.18
C ASP A 217 3.21 1.08 1.33
N TRP A 218 3.20 0.01 2.14
CA TRP A 218 3.31 0.10 3.59
C TRP A 218 4.70 0.60 4.02
N SER A 219 5.76 0.11 3.37
CA SER A 219 7.15 0.50 3.66
C SER A 219 7.38 1.97 3.35
N ASP A 220 6.90 2.43 2.20
CA ASP A 220 6.96 3.84 1.79
C ASP A 220 6.20 4.71 2.78
N PHE A 221 4.98 4.32 3.14
CA PHE A 221 4.18 5.00 4.18
C PHE A 221 4.92 5.14 5.50
N ARG A 222 5.49 4.04 6.01
CA ARG A 222 6.21 4.06 7.30
C ARG A 222 7.41 4.98 7.23
N SER A 223 8.18 4.90 6.14
CA SER A 223 9.39 5.70 5.98
C SER A 223 9.06 7.18 5.88
N GLU A 224 8.08 7.55 5.06
CA GLU A 224 7.67 8.94 4.86
C GLU A 224 7.09 9.57 6.15
N VAL A 225 6.28 8.83 6.91
CA VAL A 225 5.77 9.33 8.20
C VAL A 225 6.88 9.45 9.24
N TYR A 226 7.84 8.51 9.25
CA TYR A 226 8.98 8.57 10.16
C TYR A 226 9.85 9.80 9.87
N ASP A 227 10.26 9.97 8.62
CA ASP A 227 11.12 11.08 8.21
C ASP A 227 10.42 12.43 8.50
N PHE A 228 9.12 12.53 8.17
CA PHE A 228 8.33 13.71 8.49
C PHE A 228 8.29 14.02 10.00
N TRP A 229 8.06 12.99 10.83
CA TRP A 229 8.05 13.13 12.28
C TRP A 229 9.43 13.55 12.83
N ASP A 230 10.49 12.88 12.38
CA ASP A 230 11.86 13.10 12.86
C ASP A 230 12.35 14.52 12.53
N ASP A 231 12.16 14.95 11.27
CA ASP A 231 12.53 16.29 10.81
C ASP A 231 11.75 17.36 11.58
N THR A 232 10.43 17.22 11.65
CA THR A 232 9.57 18.20 12.33
C THR A 232 9.86 18.27 13.83
N LYS A 233 10.03 17.13 14.50
CA LYS A 233 10.33 17.08 15.94
C LYS A 233 11.72 17.64 16.23
N SER A 234 12.70 17.39 15.37
CA SER A 234 14.06 17.93 15.49
C SER A 234 14.07 19.46 15.35
N ASP A 235 13.35 20.02 14.39
CA ASP A 235 13.25 21.47 14.23
C ASP A 235 12.54 22.15 15.40
N ILE A 236 11.52 21.51 15.98
CA ILE A 236 10.87 21.98 17.21
C ILE A 236 11.88 22.00 18.38
N TRP A 237 12.72 20.97 18.51
CA TRP A 237 13.76 20.91 19.53
C TRP A 237 14.77 22.06 19.40
N ASP A 238 15.18 22.35 18.17
CA ASP A 238 16.08 23.48 17.86
C ASP A 238 15.37 24.85 17.91
N SER A 239 14.07 24.87 18.26
CA SER A 239 13.21 26.05 18.30
C SER A 239 13.06 26.76 16.94
N ASP A 240 13.31 26.06 15.83
CA ASP A 240 13.11 26.56 14.47
C ASP A 240 11.70 26.23 13.95
N ILE A 241 10.72 26.94 14.49
CA ILE A 241 9.30 26.74 14.12
C ILE A 241 9.04 27.08 12.64
N ALA A 242 9.86 27.95 12.04
CA ALA A 242 9.74 28.25 10.61
C ALA A 242 10.12 27.04 9.77
N LYS A 243 11.22 26.35 10.11
CA LYS A 243 11.64 25.11 9.46
C LYS A 243 10.66 23.96 9.71
N ALA A 244 10.20 23.78 10.94
CA ALA A 244 9.15 22.79 11.26
C ALA A 244 7.88 23.02 10.40
N THR A 245 7.49 24.27 10.18
CA THR A 245 6.35 24.63 9.30
C THR A 245 6.66 24.36 7.82
N GLU A 246 7.91 24.50 7.38
CA GLU A 246 8.33 24.14 6.02
C GLU A 246 8.13 22.63 5.78
N ASN A 247 8.50 21.78 6.75
CA ASN A 247 8.35 20.33 6.64
C ASN A 247 6.88 19.91 6.42
N LEU A 248 5.91 20.59 7.04
CA LEU A 248 4.49 20.37 6.76
C LEU A 248 4.13 20.62 5.29
N ASN A 249 4.70 21.66 4.68
CA ASN A 249 4.43 22.00 3.28
C ASN A 249 5.09 21.02 2.32
N ASP A 250 6.28 20.51 2.66
CA ASP A 250 6.95 19.50 1.87
C ASP A 250 6.20 18.16 1.96
N PHE A 251 5.76 17.78 3.17
CA PHE A 251 4.96 16.57 3.37
C PHE A 251 3.61 16.61 2.63
N VAL A 252 2.97 17.78 2.51
CA VAL A 252 1.79 17.95 1.63
C VAL A 252 2.10 17.58 0.19
N LYS A 253 3.25 18.01 -0.34
CA LYS A 253 3.65 17.70 -1.72
C LYS A 253 3.95 16.21 -1.88
N ASP A 254 4.47 15.56 -0.84
CA ASP A 254 4.73 14.13 -0.89
C ASP A 254 3.43 13.32 -0.89
N ILE A 255 2.46 13.69 -0.04
CA ILE A 255 1.11 13.11 -0.07
C ILE A 255 0.46 13.25 -1.45
N GLU A 256 0.57 14.44 -2.08
CA GLU A 256 0.00 14.71 -3.41
C GLU A 256 0.60 13.81 -4.51
N LYS A 257 1.83 13.32 -4.35
CA LYS A 257 2.46 12.36 -5.29
C LYS A 257 1.94 10.93 -5.11
N CYS A 258 1.39 10.60 -3.94
CA CYS A 258 0.88 9.27 -3.64
C CYS A 258 -0.53 9.02 -4.18
N ILE A 259 -1.25 10.07 -4.63
CA ILE A 259 -2.62 9.94 -5.12
C ILE A 259 -2.60 9.19 -6.47
N PRO A 260 -3.25 8.02 -6.57
CA PRO A 260 -3.24 7.18 -7.78
C PRO A 260 -4.09 7.74 -8.94
#